data_AF-A0A2H6H1F4-F1
#
_entry.id   AF-A0A2H6H1F4-F1
#
_cell.length_a   1.000
_cell.length_b   1.000
_cell.length_c   1.000
_cell.angle_alpha   90.00
_cell.angle_beta   90.00
_cell.angle_gamma   90.00
#
_symmetry.space_group_name_H-M   'P 1'
#
loop_
_entity.id
_entity.type
_entity.pdbx_description
1 polymer ?
#
loop_
_entity_poly.entity_id
_entity_poly.type
_entity_poly.pdbx_seq_one_letter_code
_entity_poly.pdbx_strand_id
1 'polypeptide(L)'
;MSETCKTCRKKFNLGIWISPEFKDEKVLLFCSDKCKKEYLKMNIRRIKTEYPDYYEKLKKSSKKSIYDEVLKKSIKLLTIQEKNLNYSERHK
;
A
#
# COMPACT_ATOMS: atom_id res chain seq x y z
N MET A 1 23.02 16.37 -4.64
CA MET A 1 21.94 16.92 -3.79
C MET A 1 21.30 15.74 -3.06
N SER A 2 21.19 15.79 -1.73
CA SER A 2 20.65 14.67 -0.94
C SER A 2 19.14 14.84 -0.71
N GLU A 3 18.34 13.85 -1.11
CA GLU A 3 16.90 13.80 -0.90
C GLU A 3 16.55 13.27 0.50
N THR A 4 15.32 13.49 0.97
CA THR A 4 14.86 13.02 2.30
C THR A 4 13.72 12.02 2.18
N CYS A 5 13.85 10.86 2.85
CA CYS A 5 12.85 9.80 2.75
C CYS A 5 11.55 10.18 3.43
N LYS A 6 10.42 10.01 2.73
CA LYS A 6 9.09 10.32 3.28
C LYS A 6 8.72 9.46 4.50
N THR A 7 9.22 8.22 4.55
CA THR A 7 8.92 7.27 5.64
C THR A 7 9.83 7.46 6.84
N CYS A 8 11.15 7.35 6.66
CA CYS A 8 12.11 7.30 7.76
C CYS A 8 12.86 8.62 8.00
N ARG A 9 12.60 9.65 7.19
CA ARG A 9 13.22 10.99 7.26
C ARG A 9 14.75 11.03 7.12
N LYS A 10 15.39 9.92 6.75
CA LYS A 10 16.83 9.87 6.48
C LYS A 10 17.15 10.54 5.14
N LYS A 11 18.31 11.21 5.09
CA LYS A 11 18.89 11.72 3.85
C LYS A 11 19.44 10.57 3.00
N PHE A 12 19.30 10.65 1.68
CA PHE A 12 19.81 9.65 0.75
C PHE A 12 20.16 10.28 -0.61
N ASN A 13 21.08 9.66 -1.34
CA ASN A 13 21.54 10.15 -2.65
C ASN A 13 20.89 9.43 -3.83
N LEU A 14 20.50 8.16 -3.64
CA LEU A 14 19.80 7.33 -4.61
C LEU A 14 18.63 6.63 -3.92
N GLY A 15 17.48 6.58 -4.58
CA GLY A 15 16.28 6.00 -4.00
C GLY A 15 15.17 5.77 -5.00
N ILE A 16 14.00 5.44 -4.48
CA ILE A 16 12.82 5.07 -5.26
C ILE A 16 11.87 6.26 -5.31
N TRP A 17 11.47 6.61 -6.53
CA TRP A 17 10.58 7.71 -6.80
C TRP A 17 9.24 7.12 -7.24
N ILE A 18 8.16 7.64 -6.68
CA ILE A 18 6.81 7.24 -7.06
C ILE A 18 6.09 8.48 -7.58
N SER A 19 5.63 8.37 -8.83
CA SER A 19 4.70 9.35 -9.37
C SER A 19 3.41 9.28 -8.56
N PRO A 20 2.92 10.41 -8.06
CA PRO A 20 1.62 10.43 -7.42
C PRO A 20 0.51 10.13 -8.43
N GLU A 21 -0.67 9.76 -7.91
CA GLU A 21 -1.85 9.46 -8.74
C GLU A 21 -2.55 10.71 -9.23
N PHE A 22 -2.37 11.83 -8.54
CA PHE A 22 -2.95 13.13 -8.88
C PHE A 22 -1.88 14.06 -9.46
N LYS A 23 -2.23 14.80 -10.52
CA LYS A 23 -1.28 15.70 -11.22
C LYS A 23 -0.69 16.79 -10.32
N ASP A 24 -1.41 17.20 -9.28
CA ASP A 24 -1.02 18.30 -8.40
C ASP A 24 -0.24 17.83 -7.15
N GLU A 25 -0.07 16.52 -6.99
CA GLU A 25 0.69 15.98 -5.88
C GLU A 25 2.19 15.99 -6.16
N LYS A 26 2.99 16.14 -5.09
CA LYS A 26 4.46 16.06 -5.18
C LYS A 26 4.92 14.62 -5.32
N VAL A 27 6.01 14.42 -6.06
CA VAL A 27 6.70 13.12 -6.16
C VAL A 27 7.08 12.60 -4.77
N LEU A 28 6.79 11.32 -4.52
CA LEU A 28 7.14 10.67 -3.27
C LEU A 28 8.49 9.97 -3.38
N LEU A 29 9.36 10.25 -2.41
CA LEU A 29 10.77 9.85 -2.42
C LEU A 29 11.09 8.92 -1.24
N PHE A 30 11.72 7.78 -1.53
CA PHE A 30 12.03 6.74 -0.56
C PHE A 30 13.47 6.26 -0.65
N CYS A 31 14.14 6.07 0.49
CA CYS A 31 15.51 5.55 0.51
C CYS A 31 15.58 4.02 0.28
N SER A 32 14.45 3.31 0.33
CA SER A 32 14.40 1.85 0.13
C SER A 32 13.00 1.36 -0.22
N ASP A 33 12.91 0.17 -0.81
CA ASP A 33 11.64 -0.49 -1.10
C ASP A 33 10.84 -0.83 0.17
N LYS A 34 11.55 -1.12 1.27
CA LYS A 34 10.94 -1.28 2.60
C LYS A 34 10.20 -0.02 3.02
N CYS A 35 10.85 1.14 2.93
CA CYS A 35 10.23 2.43 3.29
C CYS A 35 9.03 2.77 2.40
N LYS A 36 9.13 2.49 1.09
CA LYS A 36 8.00 2.63 0.16
C LYS A 36 6.80 1.78 0.60
N LYS A 37 7.01 0.48 0.83
CA LYS A 37 5.94 -0.46 1.21
C LYS A 37 5.29 -0.11 2.52
N GLU A 38 6.08 0.31 3.50
CA GLU A 38 5.60 0.73 4.82
C GLU A 38 4.72 1.98 4.71
N TYR A 39 5.16 2.98 3.95
CA TYR A 39 4.37 4.18 3.71
C TYR A 39 3.03 3.88 3.02
N LEU A 40 3.06 3.08 1.94
CA LEU A 40 1.83 2.69 1.22
C LEU A 40 0.86 1.91 2.12
N LYS A 41 1.38 1.04 3.01
CA LYS A 41 0.53 0.35 4.01
C LYS A 41 -0.12 1.31 4.98
N MET A 42 0.61 2.32 5.47
CA MET A 42 0.07 3.33 6.38
C MET A 42 -1.03 4.15 5.69
N ASN A 43 -0.79 4.60 4.46
CA ASN A 43 -1.79 5.34 3.69
C ASN A 43 -3.04 4.49 3.41
N ILE A 44 -2.89 3.22 3.02
CA ILE A 44 -4.04 2.33 2.82
C ILE A 44 -4.86 2.17 4.11
N ARG A 45 -4.21 2.03 5.27
CA ARG A 45 -4.91 1.94 6.55
C ARG A 45 -5.71 3.22 6.83
N ARG A 46 -5.09 4.37 6.59
CA ARG A 46 -5.73 5.67 6.74
C ARG A 46 -6.93 5.80 5.80
N ILE A 47 -6.77 5.48 4.52
CA ILE A 47 -7.85 5.48 3.52
C ILE A 47 -8.99 4.55 3.91
N LYS A 48 -8.67 3.34 4.40
CA LYS A 48 -9.68 2.39 4.88
C LYS A 48 -10.51 2.95 6.04
N THR A 49 -9.89 3.71 6.93
CA THR A 49 -10.57 4.28 8.11
C THR A 49 -11.30 5.59 7.79
N GLU A 50 -10.67 6.50 7.05
CA GLU A 50 -11.19 7.85 6.79
C GLU A 50 -12.09 7.91 5.53
N TYR A 51 -11.85 7.05 4.54
CA TYR A 51 -12.50 7.07 3.23
C TYR A 51 -12.92 5.65 2.77
N PRO A 52 -13.83 4.98 3.50
CA PRO A 52 -14.18 3.58 3.25
C PRO A 52 -14.76 3.33 1.85
N ASP A 53 -15.56 4.25 1.31
CA ASP A 53 -16.12 4.12 -0.04
C ASP A 53 -15.04 4.17 -1.13
N TYR A 54 -14.03 5.03 -0.92
CA TYR A 54 -12.89 5.11 -1.82
C TYR A 54 -12.01 3.86 -1.71
N TYR A 55 -11.84 3.33 -0.50
CA TYR A 55 -11.13 2.07 -0.28
C TYR A 55 -11.79 0.88 -1.02
N GLU A 56 -13.11 0.79 -1.00
CA GLU A 56 -13.83 -0.25 -1.73
C GLU A 56 -13.72 -0.08 -3.26
N LYS A 57 -13.70 1.16 -3.75
CA LYS A 57 -13.40 1.44 -5.16
C LYS A 57 -11.98 1.02 -5.54
N LEU A 58 -10.99 1.29 -4.68
CA LEU A 58 -9.60 0.88 -4.90
C LEU A 58 -9.45 -0.64 -5.00
N LYS A 59 -10.15 -1.41 -4.15
CA LYS A 59 -10.14 -2.89 -4.23
C LYS A 59 -10.72 -3.43 -5.52
N LYS A 60 -11.79 -2.81 -6.03
CA LYS A 60 -12.54 -3.27 -7.21
C LYS A 60 -11.99 -2.70 -8.51
N SER A 61 -11.14 -1.67 -8.44
CA SER A 61 -10.56 -1.00 -9.58
C SER A 61 -9.65 -1.93 -10.38
N SER A 62 -9.88 -2.00 -11.69
CA SER A 62 -8.96 -2.60 -12.66
C SER A 62 -7.85 -1.64 -13.10
N LYS A 63 -7.96 -0.34 -12.76
CA LYS A 63 -6.93 0.66 -13.04
C LYS A 63 -5.74 0.46 -12.13
N LYS A 64 -4.54 0.54 -12.72
CA LYS A 64 -3.26 0.40 -12.03
C LYS A 64 -3.07 1.53 -11.02
N SER A 65 -3.16 1.22 -9.74
CA SER A 65 -2.93 2.16 -8.63
C SER A 65 -1.53 1.97 -8.03
N ILE A 66 -0.96 3.02 -7.44
CA ILE A 66 0.29 2.91 -6.65
C ILE A 66 0.12 1.98 -5.44
N TYR A 67 -1.13 1.76 -5.01
CA TYR A 67 -1.49 0.89 -3.90
C TYR A 67 -1.67 -0.57 -4.29
N ASP A 68 -1.71 -0.90 -5.59
CA ASP A 68 -1.99 -2.26 -6.09
C ASP A 68 -1.04 -3.31 -5.52
N GLU A 69 0.25 -2.99 -5.41
CA GLU A 69 1.25 -3.92 -4.89
C GLU A 69 0.94 -4.34 -3.44
N VAL A 70 0.42 -3.40 -2.63
CA VAL A 70 0.08 -3.64 -1.24
C VAL A 70 -1.33 -4.25 -1.12
N LEU A 71 -2.29 -3.80 -1.93
CA LEU A 71 -3.67 -4.31 -1.95
C LEU A 71 -3.74 -5.76 -2.43
N LYS A 72 -3.03 -6.13 -3.50
CA LYS A 72 -2.99 -7.53 -3.98
C LYS A 72 -2.39 -8.46 -2.93
N LYS A 73 -1.36 -8.00 -2.20
CA LYS A 73 -0.75 -8.77 -1.12
C LYS A 73 -1.71 -8.95 0.07
N SER A 74 -2.45 -7.92 0.45
CA SER A 74 -3.42 -8.01 1.55
C SER A 74 -4.64 -8.85 1.21
N ILE A 75 -5.18 -8.74 -0.01
CA ILE A 75 -6.30 -9.59 -0.49
C ILE A 75 -5.88 -11.06 -0.55
N LYS A 76 -4.67 -11.35 -1.04
CA LYS A 76 -4.13 -12.72 -1.08
C LYS A 76 -3.98 -13.33 0.32
N LEU A 77 -3.62 -12.52 1.32
CA LEU A 77 -3.53 -12.97 2.71
C LEU A 77 -4.91 -13.24 3.33
N LEU A 78 -5.90 -12.37 3.07
CA LEU A 78 -7.28 -12.55 3.55
C LEU A 78 -7.93 -13.81 2.97
N THR A 79 -7.78 -14.05 1.67
CA THR A 79 -8.32 -15.25 1.01
C THR A 79 -7.69 -16.55 1.51
N ILE A 80 -6.41 -16.52 1.94
CA ILE A 80 -5.77 -17.68 2.59
C ILE A 80 -6.34 -17.88 4.00
N GLN A 81 -6.53 -16.81 4.77
CA GLN A 81 -7.12 -16.88 6.11
C GLN A 81 -8.55 -17.42 6.09
N GLU A 82 -9.40 -16.94 5.17
CA GLU A 82 -10.78 -17.41 5.01
C GLU A 82 -10.84 -18.89 4.60
N LYS A 83 -9.92 -19.35 3.74
CA LYS A 83 -9.80 -20.79 3.40
C LYS A 83 -9.42 -21.64 4.60
N ASN A 84 -8.49 -21.16 5.44
CA ASN A 84 -8.04 -21.88 6.62
C ASN A 84 -9.12 -21.92 7.73
N LEU A 85 -9.89 -20.84 7.91
CA LEU A 85 -11.05 -20.81 8.82
C LEU A 85 -12.13 -21.80 8.38
N ASN A 86 -12.53 -21.76 7.10
CA ASN A 86 -13.53 -22.68 6.54
C ASN A 86 -13.08 -24.15 6.56
N TYR A 87 -11.78 -24.43 6.53
CA TYR A 87 -11.24 -25.78 6.70
C TYR A 87 -11.35 -26.23 8.17
N SER A 88 -10.99 -25.38 9.13
CA SER A 88 -11.06 -25.70 10.56
C SER A 88 -12.50 -25.91 11.06
N GLU A 89 -13.50 -25.27 10.45
CA GLU A 89 -14.92 -25.40 10.83
C GLU A 89 -15.57 -26.68 10.28
N ARG A 90 -15.05 -27.25 9.18
CA ARG A 90 -15.53 -28.52 8.61
C ARG A 90 -14.96 -29.78 9.27
N HIS A 91 -13.95 -29.61 10.12
CA HIS A 91 -13.25 -30.70 10.81
C HIS A 91 -13.38 -30.60 12.34
N LYS A 92 -14.40 -29.89 12.83
CA LYS A 92 -14.92 -29.96 14.20
C LYS A 92 -16.22 -30.77 14.20
#